data_AF-A0A3D0XP69-F1
#
_entry.id   AF-A0A3D0XP69-F1
#
_cell.length_a   1.000
_cell.length_b   1.000
_cell.length_c   1.000
_cell.angle_alpha   90.00
_cell.angle_beta   90.00
_cell.angle_gamma   90.00
#
_symmetry.space_group_name_H-M   'P 1'
#
loop_
_entity.id
_entity.type
_entity.pdbx_description
1 polymer ?
#
loop_
_entity_poly.entity_id
_entity_poly.type
_entity_poly.pdbx_seq_one_letter_code
_entity_poly.pdbx_strand_id
1 'polypeptide(L)'
;MQEIIHKIIEVDRQAQAISAKAKTLRTDAEKTVRVDQERLHQEYLDRAYKRMDKTTHVESGFLQTSLDEIKKKYEKATNDLQAVCDDKHDEWVKELFKKVIGG
;
A
#
# COMPACT_ATOMS: atom_id res chain seq x y z
N MET A 1 -43.42 46.80 40.73
CA MET A 1 -43.59 45.32 40.83
C MET A 1 -43.88 44.68 39.47
N GLN A 2 -44.82 45.21 38.68
CA GLN A 2 -45.09 44.74 37.31
C GLN A 2 -43.89 44.84 36.35
N GLU A 3 -43.08 45.92 36.42
CA GLU A 3 -41.88 46.05 35.58
C GLU A 3 -40.82 44.99 35.85
N ILE A 4 -40.64 44.60 37.13
CA ILE A 4 -39.66 43.57 37.52
C ILE A 4 -40.08 42.22 36.93
N ILE A 5 -41.37 41.89 36.99
CA ILE A 5 -41.93 40.66 36.42
C ILE A 5 -41.74 40.65 34.90
N HIS A 6 -41.99 41.78 34.22
CA HIS A 6 -41.80 41.89 32.77
C HIS A 6 -40.35 41.65 32.36
N LYS A 7 -39.40 42.22 33.12
CA LYS A 7 -37.96 42.06 32.88
C LYS A 7 -37.49 40.63 33.11
N ILE A 8 -38.04 39.93 34.11
CA ILE A 8 -37.76 38.51 34.35
C ILE A 8 -38.25 37.65 33.17
N ILE A 9 -39.46 37.89 32.66
CA ILE A 9 -40.01 37.16 31.52
C ILE A 9 -39.17 37.40 30.26
N GLU A 10 -38.69 38.62 30.05
CA GLU A 10 -37.85 38.97 28.91
C GLU A 10 -36.50 38.26 28.96
N VAL A 11 -35.86 38.25 30.13
CA VAL A 11 -34.61 37.53 30.36
C VAL A 11 -34.80 36.01 30.18
N ASP A 12 -35.91 35.45 30.66
CA ASP A 12 -36.20 34.02 30.49
C ASP A 12 -36.39 33.66 28.99
N ARG A 13 -37.12 34.47 28.24
CA ARG A 13 -37.24 34.29 26.77
C ARG A 13 -35.90 34.37 26.06
N GLN A 14 -35.04 35.29 26.45
CA GLN A 14 -33.69 35.40 25.90
C GLN A 14 -32.84 34.17 26.24
N ALA A 15 -32.90 33.69 27.49
CA ALA A 15 -32.21 32.47 27.91
C ALA A 15 -32.68 31.24 27.13
N GLN A 16 -33.99 31.10 26.92
CA GLN A 16 -34.57 30.04 26.09
C GLN A 16 -34.10 30.12 24.63
N ALA A 17 -34.07 31.32 24.05
CA ALA A 17 -33.60 31.54 22.68
C ALA A 17 -32.10 31.21 22.52
N ILE A 18 -31.28 31.56 23.51
CA ILE A 18 -29.85 31.21 23.54
C ILE A 18 -29.68 29.69 23.64
N SER A 19 -30.44 29.03 24.52
CA SER A 19 -30.40 27.57 24.67
C SER A 19 -30.82 26.84 23.39
N ALA A 20 -31.86 27.33 22.72
CA ALA A 20 -32.31 26.79 21.45
C ALA A 20 -31.22 26.92 20.37
N LYS A 21 -30.58 28.09 20.25
CA LYS A 21 -29.45 28.32 19.32
C LYS A 21 -28.25 27.42 19.63
N ALA A 22 -27.93 27.23 20.92
CA ALA A 22 -26.82 26.35 21.31
C ALA A 22 -27.10 24.89 20.92
N LYS A 23 -28.35 24.42 21.05
CA LYS A 23 -28.76 23.08 20.61
C LYS A 23 -28.63 22.92 19.10
N THR A 24 -29.12 23.89 18.31
CA THR A 24 -29.02 23.82 16.84
C THR A 24 -27.56 23.82 16.39
N LEU A 25 -26.74 24.72 16.95
CA LEU A 25 -25.30 24.77 16.66
C LEU A 25 -24.60 23.45 16.99
N ARG A 26 -24.96 22.81 18.11
CA ARG A 26 -24.41 21.50 18.47
C ARG A 26 -24.77 20.43 17.45
N THR A 27 -26.04 20.35 17.05
CA THR A 27 -26.49 19.38 16.05
C THR A 27 -25.84 19.61 14.70
N ASP A 28 -25.66 20.86 14.28
CA ASP A 28 -24.99 21.19 13.03
C ASP A 28 -23.49 20.86 13.09
N ALA A 29 -22.82 21.15 14.21
CA ALA A 29 -21.43 20.76 14.44
C ALA A 29 -21.25 19.23 14.43
N GLU A 30 -22.16 18.48 15.04
CA GLU A 30 -22.13 17.01 15.02
C GLU A 30 -22.27 16.47 13.58
N LYS A 31 -23.10 17.11 12.74
CA LYS A 31 -23.23 16.74 11.32
C LYS A 31 -21.97 17.07 10.52
N THR A 32 -21.41 18.26 10.68
CA THR A 32 -20.20 18.66 9.94
C THR A 32 -19.01 17.78 10.32
N VAL A 33 -18.84 17.46 11.60
CA VAL A 33 -17.78 16.55 12.06
C VAL A 33 -17.91 15.18 11.40
N ARG A 34 -19.12 14.62 11.27
CA ARG A 34 -19.31 13.33 10.59
C ARG A 34 -18.97 13.41 9.10
N VAL A 35 -19.36 14.48 8.43
CA VAL A 35 -19.04 14.69 7.01
C VAL A 35 -17.52 14.84 6.81
N ASP A 36 -16.86 15.59 7.67
CA ASP A 36 -15.41 15.76 7.62
C ASP A 36 -14.66 14.46 7.94
N GLN A 37 -15.15 13.65 8.89
CA GLN A 37 -14.59 12.34 9.18
C GLN A 37 -14.66 11.42 7.96
N GLU A 38 -15.82 11.34 7.31
CA GLU A 38 -15.99 10.52 6.10
C GLU A 38 -15.09 11.02 4.97
N ARG A 39 -15.04 12.34 4.75
CA ARG A 39 -14.17 12.94 3.75
C ARG A 39 -12.69 12.62 4.00
N LEU A 40 -12.23 12.76 5.24
CA LEU A 40 -10.85 12.43 5.62
C LEU A 40 -10.55 10.94 5.43
N HIS A 41 -11.51 10.07 5.72
CA HIS A 41 -11.37 8.63 5.50
C HIS A 41 -11.20 8.32 4.01
N GLN A 42 -12.05 8.87 3.15
CA GLN A 42 -11.96 8.70 1.70
C GLN A 42 -10.64 9.27 1.14
N GLU A 43 -10.24 10.47 1.55
CA GLU A 43 -8.96 11.07 1.15
C GLU A 43 -7.74 10.24 1.61
N TYR A 44 -7.84 9.56 2.75
CA TYR A 44 -6.79 8.66 3.23
C TYR A 44 -6.72 7.38 2.38
N LEU A 45 -7.85 6.75 2.10
CA LEU A 45 -7.92 5.56 1.24
C LEU A 45 -7.40 5.85 -0.17
N ASP A 46 -7.82 6.95 -0.79
CA ASP A 46 -7.33 7.36 -2.10
C ASP A 46 -5.80 7.53 -2.12
N ARG A 47 -5.23 8.12 -1.07
CA ARG A 47 -3.78 8.26 -0.93
C ARG A 47 -3.10 6.91 -0.77
N ALA A 48 -3.69 5.99 0.00
CA ALA A 48 -3.18 4.65 0.17
C ALA A 48 -3.18 3.88 -1.15
N TYR A 49 -4.29 3.88 -1.90
CA TYR A 49 -4.38 3.22 -3.20
C TYR A 49 -3.39 3.79 -4.21
N LYS A 50 -3.25 5.12 -4.30
CA LYS A 50 -2.25 5.75 -5.17
C LYS A 50 -0.81 5.37 -4.80
N ARG A 51 -0.53 5.13 -3.51
CA ARG A 51 0.78 4.65 -3.07
C ARG A 51 0.99 3.19 -3.43
N MET A 52 0.00 2.34 -3.18
CA MET A 52 0.06 0.92 -3.54
C MET A 52 0.33 0.75 -5.03
N ASP A 53 -0.39 1.47 -5.90
CA ASP A 53 -0.21 1.38 -7.34
C ASP A 53 1.22 1.77 -7.79
N LYS A 54 1.75 2.87 -7.24
CA LYS A 54 3.14 3.28 -7.47
C LYS A 54 4.14 2.24 -6.98
N THR A 55 3.94 1.72 -5.77
CA THR A 55 4.82 0.70 -5.18
C THR A 55 4.79 -0.57 -6.01
N THR A 56 3.62 -1.06 -6.41
CA THR A 56 3.47 -2.26 -7.25
C THR A 56 4.17 -2.11 -8.59
N HIS A 57 4.10 -0.93 -9.22
CA HIS A 57 4.82 -0.70 -10.48
C HIS A 57 6.35 -0.73 -10.29
N VAL A 58 6.85 -0.10 -9.23
CA VAL A 58 8.29 -0.09 -8.90
C VAL A 58 8.78 -1.50 -8.53
N GLU A 59 8.04 -2.22 -7.70
CA GLU A 59 8.34 -3.60 -7.31
C GLU A 59 8.35 -4.53 -8.51
N SER A 60 7.38 -4.41 -9.42
CA SER A 60 7.33 -5.22 -10.65
C SER A 60 8.54 -4.97 -11.54
N GLY A 61 8.95 -3.71 -11.72
CA GLY A 61 10.15 -3.38 -12.49
C GLY A 61 11.44 -3.90 -11.85
N PHE A 62 11.56 -3.79 -10.52
CA PHE A 62 12.69 -4.32 -9.77
C PHE A 62 12.76 -5.85 -9.84
N LEU A 63 11.63 -6.53 -9.64
CA LEU A 63 11.52 -7.98 -9.74
C LEU A 63 11.89 -8.49 -11.13
N GLN A 64 11.41 -7.82 -12.19
CA GLN A 64 11.75 -8.18 -13.56
C GLN A 64 13.26 -8.04 -13.83
N THR A 65 13.85 -6.92 -13.38
CA THR A 65 15.29 -6.68 -13.55
C THR A 65 16.12 -7.73 -12.80
N SER A 66 15.74 -8.05 -11.56
CA SER A 66 16.40 -9.08 -10.76
C SER A 66 16.28 -10.46 -11.40
N LEU A 67 15.11 -10.79 -11.94
CA LEU A 67 14.86 -12.05 -12.64
C LEU A 67 15.71 -12.16 -13.92
N ASP A 68 15.86 -11.07 -14.69
CA ASP A 68 16.68 -11.05 -15.89
C ASP A 68 18.18 -11.16 -15.58
N GLU A 69 18.65 -10.57 -14.48
CA GLU A 69 20.02 -10.77 -13.99
C GLU A 69 20.29 -12.22 -13.58
N ILE A 70 19.34 -12.84 -12.88
CA ILE A 70 19.43 -14.25 -12.48
C ILE A 70 19.47 -15.14 -13.73
N LYS A 71 18.58 -14.91 -14.70
CA LYS A 71 18.57 -15.65 -15.98
C LYS A 71 19.92 -15.56 -16.69
N LYS A 72 20.48 -14.35 -16.84
CA LYS A 72 21.79 -14.16 -17.47
C LYS A 72 22.90 -14.92 -16.76
N LYS A 73 22.88 -14.95 -15.42
CA LYS A 73 23.87 -15.72 -14.63
C LYS A 73 23.74 -17.23 -14.90
N TYR A 74 22.52 -17.75 -14.92
CA TYR A 74 22.28 -19.17 -15.21
C TYR A 74 22.61 -19.52 -16.66
N GLU A 75 22.21 -18.72 -17.63
CA GLU A 75 22.57 -18.92 -19.05
C GLU A 75 24.08 -18.95 -19.24
N LYS A 76 24.80 -18.02 -18.61
CA LYS A 76 26.27 -18.04 -18.63
C LYS A 76 26.83 -19.33 -18.02
N ALA A 77 26.36 -19.72 -16.84
CA ALA A 77 26.82 -20.94 -16.18
C ALA A 77 26.52 -22.19 -17.02
N THR A 78 25.36 -22.27 -17.67
CA THR A 78 24.99 -23.36 -18.58
C THR A 78 25.90 -23.39 -19.80
N ASN A 79 26.17 -22.25 -20.42
CA ASN A 79 27.07 -22.16 -21.57
C ASN A 79 28.51 -22.54 -21.20
N ASP A 80 28.99 -22.09 -20.05
CA ASP A 80 30.31 -22.45 -19.54
C ASP A 80 30.40 -23.97 -19.29
N LEU A 81 29.36 -24.56 -18.71
CA LEU A 81 29.29 -26.00 -18.47
C LEU A 81 29.24 -26.81 -19.77
N GLN A 82 28.48 -26.33 -20.75
CA GLN A 82 28.39 -26.95 -22.07
C GLN A 82 29.75 -26.91 -22.77
N ALA A 83 30.45 -25.78 -22.73
CA ALA A 83 31.77 -25.63 -23.33
C ALA A 83 32.79 -26.60 -22.71
N VAL A 84 32.77 -26.78 -21.38
CA VAL A 84 33.63 -27.78 -20.71
C VAL A 84 33.23 -29.19 -21.11
N CYS A 85 31.93 -29.48 -21.20
CA CYS A 85 31.43 -30.77 -21.63
C CYS A 85 31.92 -31.10 -23.04
N ASP A 86 31.81 -30.15 -23.98
CA ASP A 86 32.23 -30.34 -25.37
C ASP A 86 33.74 -30.53 -25.49
N ASP A 87 34.54 -29.77 -24.75
CA ASP A 87 36.02 -29.89 -24.75
C ASP A 87 36.49 -31.23 -24.14
N LYS A 88 35.83 -31.70 -23.09
CA LYS A 88 36.21 -32.90 -22.34
C LYS A 88 35.45 -34.15 -22.72
N HIS A 89 34.49 -34.07 -23.63
CA HIS A 89 33.58 -35.15 -23.98
C HIS A 89 34.33 -36.43 -24.35
N ASP A 90 35.23 -36.34 -25.33
CA ASP A 90 35.97 -37.49 -25.85
C ASP A 90 36.96 -38.07 -24.83
N GLU A 91 37.53 -37.22 -23.98
CA GLU A 91 38.44 -37.62 -22.91
C GLU A 91 37.67 -38.45 -21.87
N TRP A 92 36.53 -37.94 -21.40
CA TRP A 92 35.68 -38.63 -20.44
C TRP A 92 35.07 -39.91 -21.00
N VAL A 93 34.64 -39.92 -22.27
CA VAL A 93 34.13 -41.14 -22.93
C VAL A 93 35.22 -42.22 -22.98
N LYS A 94 36.46 -41.86 -23.32
CA LYS A 94 37.60 -42.80 -23.32
C LYS A 94 37.93 -43.31 -21.93
N GLU A 95 37.90 -42.46 -20.91
CA GLU A 95 38.11 -42.88 -19.51
C GLU A 95 37.01 -43.82 -19.02
N LEU A 96 35.75 -43.51 -19.33
CA LEU A 96 34.61 -44.37 -19.00
C LEU A 96 34.73 -45.73 -19.69
N PHE A 97 35.08 -45.76 -20.98
CA PHE A 97 35.29 -47.00 -21.72
C PHE A 97 36.40 -47.86 -21.08
N LYS A 98 37.54 -47.25 -20.72
CA LYS A 98 38.63 -47.96 -20.03
C LYS A 98 38.18 -48.55 -18.71
N LYS A 99 37.37 -47.83 -17.92
CA LYS A 99 36.87 -48.30 -16.62
C LYS A 99 35.83 -49.41 -16.74
N VAL A 100 35.01 -49.42 -17.79
CA VAL A 100 33.85 -50.33 -17.93
C VAL A 100 34.17 -51.57 -18.76
N ILE A 101 34.94 -51.43 -19.84
CA ILE A 101 35.19 -52.50 -20.82
C ILE A 101 36.68 -52.89 -20.86
N GLY A 102 37.59 -51.96 -20.58
CA GLY A 102 39.03 -52.16 -20.64
C GLY A 102 39.69 -52.72 -19.36
N GLY A 103 38.90 -53.20 -18.41
CA GLY A 103 39.36 -53.95 -17.23
C GLY A 103 39.39 -55.45 -17.49
#